data_AF-A0A842JVW2-F1
#
_entry.id   AF-A0A842JVW2-F1
#
_cell.length_a   1.000
_cell.length_b   1.000
_cell.length_c   1.000
_cell.angle_alpha   90.00
_cell.angle_beta   90.00
_cell.angle_gamma   90.00
#
_symmetry.space_group_name_H-M   'P 1'
#
loop_
_entity.id
_entity.type
_entity.pdbx_description
1 polymer ?
#
loop_
_entity_poly.entity_id
_entity_poly.type
_entity_poly.pdbx_seq_one_letter_code
_entity_poly.pdbx_strand_id
1 'polypeptide(L)'
;MATATEHIIPGVSGWLGADDPRGWLTFAVVPDEMRDRLDATQHADYVARNRIRPATLDELALLRHLGLVLPPDLPQSDPRYRATLQTVVTYVSATLRNLSWSVLTGQTPTDPAAS
;
A
#
# COMPACT_ATOMS: atom_id res chain seq x y z
N MET A 1 -29.74 4.38 4.91
CA MET A 1 -28.76 4.00 3.86
C MET A 1 -27.81 5.18 3.71
N ALA A 2 -26.62 5.09 4.28
CA ALA A 2 -25.61 6.15 4.11
C ALA A 2 -24.94 5.94 2.76
N THR A 3 -25.09 6.91 1.86
CA THR A 3 -24.28 7.03 0.64
C THR A 3 -22.83 7.19 1.06
N ALA A 4 -22.01 6.18 0.82
CA ALA A 4 -20.56 6.33 0.90
C ALA A 4 -20.17 7.37 -0.14
N THR A 5 -19.75 8.55 0.32
CA THR A 5 -19.17 9.58 -0.54
C THR A 5 -17.90 8.96 -1.13
N GLU A 6 -17.95 8.64 -2.41
CA GLU A 6 -16.82 8.12 -3.17
C GLU A 6 -15.76 9.23 -3.23
N HIS A 7 -14.73 9.11 -2.39
CA HIS A 7 -13.56 9.98 -2.48
C HIS A 7 -12.74 9.51 -3.66
N ILE A 8 -13.00 10.09 -4.83
CA ILE A 8 -12.21 9.86 -6.03
C ILE A 8 -10.86 10.58 -5.84
N ILE A 9 -9.82 9.83 -5.49
CA ILE A 9 -8.45 10.29 -5.66
C ILE A 9 -8.14 10.15 -7.17
N PRO A 10 -7.72 11.21 -7.88
CA PRO A 10 -7.29 11.11 -9.28
C PRO A 10 -6.26 9.97 -9.43
N GLY A 11 -6.43 9.09 -10.43
CA GLY A 11 -5.56 7.93 -10.64
C GLY A 11 -5.90 6.67 -9.80
N VAL A 12 -6.78 6.79 -8.81
CA VAL A 12 -7.27 5.68 -7.99
C VAL A 12 -8.75 5.46 -8.29
N SER A 13 -9.05 4.60 -9.27
CA SER A 13 -10.44 4.26 -9.56
C SER A 13 -11.01 3.32 -8.49
N GLY A 14 -12.09 3.78 -7.85
CA GLY A 14 -12.95 2.96 -7.00
C GLY A 14 -12.57 2.88 -5.53
N TRP A 15 -11.76 3.78 -4.96
CA TRP A 15 -11.47 3.74 -3.53
C TRP A 15 -12.72 4.06 -2.68
N LEU A 16 -13.24 3.06 -1.95
CA LEU A 16 -14.39 3.24 -1.04
C LEU A 16 -14.00 3.71 0.38
N GLY A 17 -12.75 4.13 0.61
CA GLY A 17 -12.28 4.54 1.93
C GLY A 17 -11.57 3.42 2.70
N ALA A 18 -11.55 3.54 4.03
CA ALA A 18 -10.92 2.56 4.95
C ALA A 18 -11.60 1.17 4.93
N ASP A 19 -12.81 1.09 4.38
CA ASP A 19 -13.64 -0.12 4.32
C ASP A 19 -13.60 -0.83 2.96
N ASP A 20 -12.75 -0.40 2.01
CA ASP A 20 -12.66 -1.07 0.70
C ASP A 20 -11.91 -2.40 0.80
N PRO A 21 -12.58 -3.56 0.58
CA PRO A 21 -11.94 -4.86 0.66
C PRO A 21 -10.92 -5.09 -0.45
N ARG A 22 -10.86 -4.27 -1.51
CA ARG A 22 -9.85 -4.35 -2.57
C ARG A 22 -8.49 -3.78 -2.17
N GLY A 23 -8.36 -3.26 -0.95
CA GLY A 23 -7.11 -2.88 -0.26
C GLY A 23 -5.92 -2.66 -1.18
N TRP A 24 -6.02 -1.59 -1.96
CA TRP A 24 -4.94 -0.89 -2.66
C TRP A 24 -4.02 -1.76 -3.52
N LEU A 25 -4.48 -2.10 -4.73
CA LEU A 25 -3.65 -2.23 -5.94
C LEU A 25 -4.46 -2.21 -7.25
N THR A 26 -5.51 -1.39 -7.36
CA THR A 26 -6.01 -0.94 -8.69
C THR A 26 -5.39 0.40 -9.04
N PHE A 27 -4.05 0.44 -9.10
CA PHE A 27 -3.36 1.62 -9.62
C PHE A 27 -3.31 1.49 -11.14
N ALA A 28 -4.15 2.27 -11.83
CA ALA A 28 -4.07 2.44 -13.28
C ALA A 28 -2.72 3.04 -13.73
N VAL A 29 -1.88 3.49 -12.79
CA VAL A 29 -0.69 4.31 -13.01
C VAL A 29 0.61 3.79 -12.36
N VAL A 30 0.65 2.54 -11.87
CA VAL A 30 1.93 1.92 -11.45
C VAL A 30 2.66 1.40 -12.70
N PRO A 31 3.94 1.73 -12.93
CA PRO A 31 4.72 1.19 -14.04
C PRO A 31 4.70 -0.34 -14.05
N ASP A 32 4.56 -0.95 -15.23
CA ASP A 32 4.39 -2.41 -15.37
C ASP A 32 5.54 -3.18 -14.69
N GLU A 33 6.77 -2.69 -14.81
CA GLU A 33 7.93 -3.30 -14.16
C GLU A 33 7.81 -3.34 -12.62
N MET A 34 7.21 -2.29 -12.02
CA MET A 34 6.96 -2.26 -10.58
C MET A 34 5.82 -3.21 -10.19
N ARG A 35 4.79 -3.31 -11.02
CA ARG A 35 3.69 -4.27 -10.83
C ARG A 35 4.22 -5.71 -10.85
N ASP A 36 5.02 -6.06 -11.85
CA ASP A 36 5.59 -7.40 -12.02
C ASP A 36 6.45 -7.81 -10.81
N ARG A 37 7.27 -6.87 -10.29
CA ARG A 37 8.06 -7.11 -9.08
C ARG A 37 7.21 -7.34 -7.83
N LEU A 38 6.12 -6.59 -7.68
CA LEU A 38 5.18 -6.78 -6.57
C LEU A 38 4.45 -8.13 -6.70
N ASP A 39 4.01 -8.50 -7.89
CA ASP A 39 3.32 -9.76 -8.15
C ASP A 39 4.22 -10.98 -7.92
N ALA A 40 5.53 -10.86 -8.19
CA ALA A 40 6.50 -11.92 -7.89
C ALA A 40 6.53 -12.33 -6.40
N THR A 41 6.09 -11.45 -5.48
CA THR A 41 6.01 -11.76 -4.04
C THR A 41 4.75 -12.54 -3.65
N GLN A 42 3.73 -12.61 -4.53
CA GLN A 42 2.41 -13.13 -4.22
C GLN A 42 2.42 -14.60 -3.82
N HIS A 43 3.17 -15.43 -4.55
CA HIS A 43 3.25 -16.85 -4.24
C HIS A 43 3.85 -17.10 -2.84
N ALA A 44 4.94 -16.39 -2.51
CA ALA A 44 5.58 -16.52 -1.20
C ALA A 44 4.66 -16.08 -0.06
N ASP A 45 3.90 -15.00 -0.26
CA ASP A 45 2.93 -14.54 0.72
C ASP A 45 1.72 -15.49 0.84
N TYR A 46 1.30 -16.12 -0.25
CA TYR A 46 0.20 -17.09 -0.27
C TYR A 46 0.55 -18.35 0.52
N VAL A 47 1.74 -18.90 0.30
CA VAL A 47 2.22 -20.11 0.99
C VAL A 47 2.31 -19.88 2.51
N ALA A 48 2.75 -18.70 2.94
CA ALA A 48 2.91 -18.40 4.36
C ALA A 48 1.60 -18.16 5.12
N ARG A 49 0.51 -17.76 4.42
CA ARG A 49 -0.83 -17.40 4.93
C ARG A 49 -0.84 -16.35 6.07
N ASN A 50 -1.41 -15.16 5.82
CA ASN A 50 -1.59 -14.07 6.80
C ASN A 50 -0.29 -13.70 7.53
N ARG A 51 0.63 -13.10 6.78
CA ARG A 51 2.00 -12.84 7.22
C ARG A 51 2.18 -11.37 7.61
N ILE A 52 2.87 -11.15 8.73
CA ILE A 52 3.51 -9.87 9.04
C ILE A 52 5.00 -10.04 8.72
N ARG A 53 5.55 -9.15 7.87
CA ARG A 53 6.96 -9.18 7.49
C ARG A 53 7.53 -7.76 7.32
N PRO A 54 8.85 -7.58 7.33
CA PRO A 54 9.44 -6.33 6.86
C PRO A 54 8.97 -6.00 5.44
N ALA A 55 8.81 -4.70 5.15
CA ALA A 55 8.53 -4.25 3.80
C ALA A 55 9.67 -4.62 2.84
N THR A 56 9.34 -5.14 1.66
CA THR A 56 10.35 -5.41 0.62
C THR A 56 10.87 -4.10 0.02
N LEU A 57 12.00 -4.18 -0.70
CA LEU A 57 12.51 -3.03 -1.45
C LEU A 57 11.50 -2.53 -2.49
N ASP A 58 10.75 -3.42 -3.12
CA ASP A 58 9.70 -3.07 -4.09
C ASP A 58 8.50 -2.38 -3.46
N GLU A 59 8.11 -2.81 -2.26
CA GLU A 59 7.07 -2.13 -1.48
C GLU A 59 7.53 -0.75 -1.05
N LEU A 60 8.79 -0.59 -0.61
CA LEU A 60 9.36 0.73 -0.30
C LEU A 60 9.36 1.64 -1.54
N ALA A 61 9.70 1.11 -2.71
CA ALA A 61 9.68 1.85 -3.97
C ALA A 61 8.26 2.27 -4.37
N LEU A 62 7.28 1.36 -4.23
CA LEU A 62 5.86 1.66 -4.45
C LEU A 62 5.39 2.78 -3.52
N LEU A 63 5.64 2.66 -2.22
CA LEU A 63 5.15 3.64 -1.25
C LEU A 63 5.74 5.04 -1.49
N ARG A 64 7.02 5.12 -1.88
CA ARG A 64 7.65 6.38 -2.30
C ARG A 64 7.07 6.91 -3.60
N HIS A 65 6.79 6.04 -4.57
CA HIS A 65 6.14 6.42 -5.82
C HIS A 65 4.74 7.01 -5.57
N LEU A 66 4.04 6.52 -4.55
CA LEU A 66 2.76 7.03 -4.07
C LEU A 66 2.87 8.28 -3.19
N GLY A 67 4.07 8.87 -3.07
CA GLY A 67 4.30 10.09 -2.28
C GLY A 67 4.22 9.91 -0.77
N LEU A 68 4.25 8.66 -0.26
CA LEU A 68 4.21 8.40 1.17
C LEU A 68 5.59 8.63 1.80
N VAL A 69 5.60 9.28 2.96
CA VAL A 69 6.81 9.52 3.75
C VAL A 69 7.07 8.30 4.62
N LEU A 70 8.21 7.65 4.40
CA LEU A 70 8.56 6.42 5.12
C LEU A 70 9.30 6.75 6.42
N PRO A 71 9.25 5.85 7.44
CA PRO A 71 10.03 5.99 8.67
C PRO A 71 11.50 6.42 8.46
N PRO A 72 12.30 5.77 7.60
CA PRO A 72 13.70 6.18 7.37
C PRO A 72 13.85 7.55 6.69
N ASP A 73 12.80 8.09 6.08
CA ASP A 73 12.83 9.37 5.37
C ASP A 73 12.44 10.55 6.32
N LEU A 74 12.04 10.26 7.56
CA LEU A 74 11.71 11.27 8.57
C LEU A 74 12.96 11.88 9.23
N PRO A 75 12.87 13.09 9.82
CA PRO A 75 13.93 13.63 10.67
C PRO A 75 14.25 12.67 11.83
N GLN A 76 15.51 12.54 12.23
CA GLN A 76 15.91 11.67 13.36
C GLN A 76 15.24 12.02 14.69
N SER A 77 14.76 13.26 14.83
CA SER A 77 14.00 13.74 15.98
C SER A 77 12.54 13.26 16.00
N ASP A 78 12.00 12.77 14.88
CA ASP A 78 10.66 12.21 14.83
C ASP A 78 10.66 10.82 15.49
N PRO A 79 9.75 10.55 16.45
CA PRO A 79 9.68 9.26 17.15
C PRO A 79 9.43 8.08 16.20
N ARG A 80 8.87 8.32 15.00
CA ARG A 80 8.62 7.28 13.99
C ARG A 80 9.86 6.95 13.17
N TYR A 81 10.95 7.73 13.21
CA TYR A 81 12.16 7.48 12.41
C TYR A 81 12.72 6.06 12.58
N ARG A 82 12.62 5.52 13.81
CA ARG A 82 13.09 4.17 14.16
C ARG A 82 12.02 3.08 14.01
N ALA A 83 10.83 3.44 13.55
CA ALA A 83 9.76 2.46 13.39
C ALA A 83 10.09 1.51 12.24
N THR A 84 9.98 0.21 12.50
CA THR A 84 10.09 -0.80 11.45
C THR A 84 8.87 -0.73 10.56
N LEU A 85 9.07 -0.48 9.26
CA LEU A 85 8.00 -0.59 8.29
C LEU A 85 7.67 -2.07 8.05
N GLN A 86 6.56 -2.52 8.62
CA GLN A 86 6.05 -3.87 8.44
C GLN A 86 4.91 -3.88 7.42
N THR A 87 4.96 -4.83 6.51
CA THR A 87 3.88 -5.19 5.60
C THR A 87 3.03 -6.26 6.25
N VAL A 88 1.75 -5.95 6.44
CA VAL A 88 0.72 -6.90 6.86
C VAL A 88 -0.01 -7.37 5.61
N VAL A 89 0.06 -8.67 5.35
CA VAL A 89 -0.63 -9.31 4.22
C VAL A 89 -1.91 -9.98 4.72
N THR A 90 -3.06 -9.58 4.20
CA THR A 90 -4.35 -10.23 4.46
C THR A 90 -4.97 -10.71 3.16
N TYR A 91 -5.51 -11.93 3.14
CA TYR A 91 -6.22 -12.44 1.97
C TYR A 91 -7.71 -12.18 2.09
N VAL A 92 -8.26 -11.41 1.14
CA VAL A 92 -9.70 -11.11 1.07
C VAL A 92 -10.45 -12.12 0.19
N SER A 93 -9.73 -12.81 -0.70
CA SER A 93 -10.22 -13.98 -1.42
C SER A 93 -9.09 -15.00 -1.58
N ALA A 94 -9.36 -16.11 -2.27
CA ALA A 94 -8.34 -17.12 -2.56
C ALA A 94 -7.14 -16.58 -3.36
N THR A 95 -7.34 -15.49 -4.12
CA THR A 95 -6.33 -14.93 -5.03
C THR A 95 -6.05 -13.45 -4.80
N LEU A 96 -6.92 -12.74 -4.09
CA LEU A 96 -6.77 -11.32 -3.80
C LEU A 96 -6.20 -11.12 -2.39
N ARG A 97 -5.07 -10.41 -2.31
CA ARG A 97 -4.43 -9.99 -1.06
C ARG A 97 -4.49 -8.48 -0.93
N ASN A 98 -4.58 -8.01 0.31
CA ASN A 98 -4.35 -6.63 0.70
C ASN A 98 -3.00 -6.54 1.39
N LEU A 99 -2.27 -5.47 1.10
CA LEU A 99 -1.05 -5.09 1.79
C LEU A 99 -1.35 -3.83 2.60
N SER A 100 -0.97 -3.83 3.89
CA SER A 100 -1.15 -2.65 4.74
C SER A 100 0.07 -2.35 5.60
N TRP A 101 0.22 -1.06 5.93
CA TRP A 101 1.34 -0.50 6.68
C TRP A 101 0.81 0.43 7.78
N SER A 102 0.66 -0.09 9.00
CA SER A 102 0.05 0.64 10.12
C SER A 102 0.78 1.95 10.46
N VAL A 103 2.11 1.99 10.31
CA VAL A 103 2.92 3.19 10.59
C VAL A 103 2.67 4.34 9.60
N LEU A 104 2.04 4.06 8.46
CA LEU A 104 1.67 5.05 7.45
C LEU A 104 0.20 5.49 7.59
N THR A 105 -0.52 4.99 8.59
CA THR A 105 -1.91 5.37 8.87
C THR A 105 -2.02 6.90 9.03
N GLY A 106 -2.95 7.51 8.31
CA GLY A 106 -3.16 8.96 8.31
C GLY A 106 -2.45 9.71 7.17
N GLN A 107 -1.62 9.02 6.37
CA GLN A 107 -1.13 9.57 5.10
C GLN A 107 -2.09 9.24 3.96
N THR A 108 -2.21 10.15 3.00
CA THR A 108 -3.00 9.94 1.78
C THR A 108 -2.04 9.72 0.61
N PRO A 109 -2.11 8.58 -0.10
CA PRO A 109 -1.36 8.37 -1.32
C PRO A 109 -1.66 9.46 -2.36
N THR A 110 -0.63 9.92 -3.04
CA THR A 110 -0.77 10.89 -4.14
C THR A 110 -0.50 10.18 -5.46
N ASP A 111 -1.27 10.50 -6.50
CA ASP A 111 -0.98 10.04 -7.85
C ASP A 111 0.20 10.83 -8.43
N PRO A 112 1.34 10.19 -8.74
CA PRO A 112 2.48 10.86 -9.32
C PRO A 112 2.19 11.46 -10.71
N ALA A 113 1.14 11.02 -11.42
CA ALA A 113 0.70 11.61 -12.69
C ALA A 113 -0.24 12.82 -12.52
N ALA A 114 -0.69 13.13 -11.31
CA ALA A 114 -1.57 14.26 -11.01
C ALA A 114 -0.81 15.56 -10.68
N SER A 115 0.52 15.58 -10.88
CA SER A 115 1.42 16.73 -10.65
C SER A 115 1.77 17.48 -11.92
#